data_AF-A0A7X7AIR5-F1
#
_entry.id   AF-A0A7X7AIR5-F1
#
_cell.length_a   1.000
_cell.length_b   1.000
_cell.length_c   1.000
_cell.angle_alpha   90.00
_cell.angle_beta   90.00
_cell.angle_gamma   90.00
#
_symmetry.space_group_name_H-M   'P 1'
#
loop_
_entity.id
_entity.type
_entity.pdbx_description
1 polymer ?
#
loop_
_entity_poly.entity_id
_entity_poly.type
_entity_poly.pdbx_seq_one_letter_code
_entity_poly.pdbx_strand_id
1 'polypeptide(L)'
;MEKRMIFGIAGEIAAGKGTVACYLADKYNASTHRFSVALRDIAKRVYLEESRENLQKISTLLRDNFDDNILSKVIFEDVKKD
;
A
#
# COMPACT_ATOMS: atom_id res chain seq x y z
N MET A 1 -15.52 4.44 20.27
CA MET A 1 -14.71 4.47 19.03
C MET A 1 -15.52 5.23 18.00
N GLU A 2 -14.95 6.27 17.39
CA GLU A 2 -15.56 6.87 16.20
C GLU A 2 -15.66 5.85 15.09
N LYS A 3 -16.79 5.85 14.37
CA LYS A 3 -17.03 4.93 13.26
C LYS A 3 -16.22 5.39 12.05
N ARG A 4 -15.05 4.77 11.83
CA ARG A 4 -14.25 4.99 10.62
C ARG A 4 -14.74 4.07 9.50
N MET A 5 -14.85 4.62 8.29
CA MET A 5 -15.20 3.87 7.08
C MET A 5 -13.91 3.50 6.34
N ILE A 6 -13.78 2.23 5.94
CA ILE A 6 -12.60 1.72 5.23
C ILE A 6 -13.03 1.34 3.81
N PHE A 7 -12.34 1.89 2.81
CA PHE A 7 -12.53 1.55 1.41
C PHE A 7 -11.35 0.73 0.89
N GLY A 8 -11.60 -0.54 0.56
CA GLY A 8 -10.64 -1.38 -0.16
C GLY A 8 -10.74 -1.14 -1.67
N ILE A 9 -9.73 -0.51 -2.28
CA ILE A 9 -9.72 -0.20 -3.72
C ILE A 9 -8.81 -1.19 -4.45
N ALA A 10 -9.40 -2.07 -5.27
CA ALA A 10 -8.71 -3.08 -6.08
C ALA A 10 -9.07 -2.96 -7.57
N GLY A 11 -8.28 -3.59 -8.44
CA GLY A 11 -8.47 -3.54 -9.90
C GLY A 11 -7.17 -3.51 -10.70
N GLU A 12 -7.28 -3.61 -12.01
CA GLU A 12 -6.14 -3.71 -12.94
C GLU A 12 -5.31 -2.42 -13.03
N ILE A 13 -4.11 -2.54 -13.59
CA ILE A 13 -3.25 -1.38 -13.86
C ILE A 13 -3.99 -0.41 -14.79
N ALA A 14 -3.83 0.89 -14.53
CA ALA A 14 -4.53 1.97 -15.24
C ALA A 14 -6.07 2.00 -15.10
N ALA A 15 -6.69 1.14 -14.27
CA ALA A 15 -8.14 1.15 -14.03
C ALA A 15 -8.65 2.33 -13.15
N GLY A 16 -7.89 3.43 -13.02
CA GLY A 16 -8.34 4.62 -12.28
C GLY A 16 -8.35 4.53 -10.75
N LYS A 17 -7.82 3.45 -10.14
CA LYS A 17 -7.77 3.28 -8.67
C LYS A 17 -7.13 4.47 -7.94
N GLY A 18 -6.03 5.00 -8.50
CA GLY A 18 -5.35 6.17 -7.95
C GLY A 18 -6.24 7.41 -7.96
N THR A 19 -7.00 7.61 -9.04
CA THR A 19 -7.95 8.72 -9.17
C THR A 19 -9.03 8.67 -8.10
N VAL A 20 -9.58 7.49 -7.81
CA VAL A 20 -10.59 7.33 -6.75
C VAL A 20 -9.99 7.67 -5.38
N ALA A 21 -8.79 7.18 -5.08
CA ALA A 21 -8.11 7.48 -3.82
C ALA A 21 -7.83 8.99 -3.66
N CYS A 22 -7.34 9.66 -4.71
CA CYS A 22 -7.12 11.11 -4.69
C CYS A 22 -8.43 11.88 -4.49
N TYR A 23 -9.51 11.50 -5.19
CA TYR A 23 -10.81 12.14 -5.00
C TYR A 23 -11.30 12.04 -3.55
N LEU A 24 -11.14 10.87 -2.91
CA LEU A 24 -11.51 10.67 -1.51
C LEU A 24 -10.64 11.51 -0.56
N ALA A 25 -9.34 11.58 -0.81
CA ALA A 25 -8.43 12.42 -0.03
C ALA A 25 -8.78 13.91 -0.16
N ASP A 26 -8.94 14.41 -1.39
CA ASP A 26 -9.17 15.83 -1.67
C ASP A 26 -10.55 16.32 -1.20
N LYS A 27 -11.60 15.49 -1.34
CA LYS A 27 -12.98 15.89 -1.02
C LYS A 27 -13.40 15.59 0.41
N TYR A 28 -12.86 14.53 1.01
CA TYR A 28 -13.30 14.04 2.31
C TYR A 28 -12.17 13.97 3.35
N ASN A 29 -10.99 14.49 3.02
CA ASN A 29 -9.79 14.45 3.88
C ASN A 29 -9.46 13.02 4.33
N ALA A 30 -9.70 12.03 3.45
CA ALA A 30 -9.43 10.64 3.74
C ALA A 30 -7.91 10.37 3.73
N SER A 31 -7.40 9.62 4.70
CA SER A 31 -6.02 9.11 4.63
C SER A 31 -5.91 7.99 3.59
N THR A 32 -4.75 7.89 2.95
CA THR A 32 -4.50 6.90 1.88
C THR A 32 -3.31 6.03 2.19
N HIS A 33 -3.52 4.72 2.13
CA HIS A 33 -2.51 3.71 2.43
C HIS A 33 -2.42 2.72 1.28
N ARG A 34 -1.20 2.39 0.85
CA ARG A 34 -0.97 1.51 -0.30
C ARG A 34 0.13 0.51 0.02
N PHE A 35 -0.10 -0.75 -0.32
CA PHE A 35 0.92 -1.81 -0.17
C PHE A 35 2.24 -1.47 -0.86
N SER A 36 2.17 -0.74 -1.99
CA SER A 36 3.37 -0.36 -2.76
C SER A 36 4.25 0.66 -2.06
N VAL A 37 3.80 1.34 -1.00
CA VAL A 37 4.65 2.28 -0.24
C VAL A 37 5.76 1.51 0.47
N ALA A 38 5.41 0.54 1.32
CA ALA A 38 6.39 -0.28 2.05
C ALA A 38 7.38 -1.01 1.11
N LEU A 39 6.89 -1.51 -0.03
CA LEU A 39 7.75 -2.16 -1.01
C LEU A 39 8.77 -1.19 -1.63
N ARG A 40 8.35 0.06 -1.90
CA ARG A 40 9.25 1.12 -2.42
C ARG A 40 10.25 1.56 -1.36
N ASP A 41 9.84 1.63 -0.10
CA ASP A 41 10.75 1.99 0.99
C ASP A 41 11.88 0.96 1.13
N ILE A 42 11.54 -0.33 1.04
CA ILE A 42 12.54 -1.40 1.02
C ILE A 42 13.43 -1.26 -0.22
N ALA A 43 12.85 -1.16 -1.42
CA ALA A 43 13.62 -1.03 -2.67
C ALA A 43 14.62 0.13 -2.61
N LYS A 44 14.18 1.30 -2.14
CA LYS A 44 15.03 2.46 -1.90
C LYS A 44 16.15 2.15 -0.90
N ARG A 45 15.83 1.50 0.22
CA ARG A 45 16.79 1.23 1.30
C ARG A 45 17.88 0.24 0.88
N VAL A 46 17.56 -0.68 -0.04
CA VAL A 46 18.51 -1.65 -0.60
C VAL A 46 19.06 -1.24 -1.96
N TYR A 47 18.84 0.00 -2.38
CA TYR A 47 19.36 0.59 -3.63
C TYR A 47 18.92 -0.15 -4.90
N LEU A 48 17.69 -0.67 -4.91
CA LEU A 48 17.05 -1.24 -6.10
C LEU A 48 16.17 -0.20 -6.81
N GLU A 49 16.11 -0.29 -8.13
CA GLU A 49 15.14 0.47 -8.92
C GLU A 49 13.71 0.14 -8.50
N GLU A 50 12.84 1.14 -8.41
CA GLU A 50 11.41 0.97 -8.10
C GLU A 50 10.59 0.43 -9.29
N SER A 51 11.14 -0.54 -10.02
CA SER A 51 10.52 -1.21 -11.14
C SER A 51 9.43 -2.18 -10.67
N ARG A 52 8.45 -2.46 -11.55
CA ARG A 52 7.37 -3.42 -11.24
C ARG A 52 7.92 -4.79 -10.86
N GLU A 53 8.92 -5.25 -11.58
CA GLU A 53 9.56 -6.54 -11.35
C GLU A 53 10.21 -6.61 -9.97
N ASN A 54 10.98 -5.59 -9.58
CA ASN A 54 11.63 -5.54 -8.27
C ASN A 54 10.61 -5.49 -7.13
N LEU A 55 9.57 -4.65 -7.26
CA LEU A 55 8.52 -4.58 -6.24
C LEU A 55 7.74 -5.89 -6.10
N GLN A 56 7.48 -6.60 -7.21
CA GLN A 56 6.87 -7.93 -7.18
C GLN A 56 7.79 -8.95 -6.48
N LYS A 57 9.08 -8.98 -6.82
CA LYS A 57 10.07 -9.86 -6.18
C LYS A 57 10.16 -9.63 -4.67
N ILE A 58 10.30 -8.37 -4.24
CA ILE A 58 10.31 -8.01 -2.81
C ILE A 58 9.02 -8.48 -2.15
N SER A 59 7.87 -8.25 -2.80
CA SER A 59 6.58 -8.63 -2.26
C SER A 59 6.40 -10.14 -2.08
N THR A 60 6.91 -10.94 -3.02
CA THR A 60 6.92 -12.41 -2.93
C THR A 60 7.87 -12.88 -1.83
N LEU A 61 9.10 -12.36 -1.78
CA LEU A 61 10.07 -12.69 -0.74
C LEU A 61 9.51 -12.44 0.67
N LEU A 62 8.84 -11.30 0.88
CA LEU A 62 8.25 -10.98 2.17
C LEU A 62 7.10 -11.93 2.55
N ARG A 63 6.24 -12.30 1.59
CA ARG A 63 5.11 -13.19 1.88
C ARG A 63 5.56 -14.62 2.12
N ASP A 64 6.40 -15.15 1.24
CA ASP A 64 6.84 -16.55 1.29
C ASP A 64 7.70 -16.85 2.53
N ASN A 65 8.43 -15.85 3.06
CA ASN A 65 9.38 -16.05 4.15
C ASN A 65 8.91 -15.52 5.51
N PHE A 66 7.86 -14.68 5.57
CA PHE A 66 7.39 -14.11 6.83
C PHE A 66 5.89 -14.35 7.08
N ASP A 67 5.01 -13.81 6.22
CA ASP A 67 3.55 -13.94 6.35
C ASP A 67 2.85 -13.41 5.09
N ASP A 68 1.85 -14.12 4.58
CA ASP A 68 1.00 -13.66 3.46
C ASP A 68 0.33 -12.30 3.72
N ASN A 69 0.05 -11.99 4.99
CA ASN A 69 -0.60 -10.77 5.44
C ASN A 69 0.37 -9.65 5.81
N ILE A 70 1.68 -9.83 5.60
CA ILE A 70 2.70 -8.88 6.07
C ILE A 70 2.44 -7.44 5.63
N LEU A 71 2.03 -7.22 4.37
CA LEU A 71 1.75 -5.87 3.86
C LEU A 71 0.47 -5.26 4.45
N SER A 72 -0.53 -6.10 4.76
CA SER A 72 -1.74 -5.67 5.47
C SER A 72 -1.42 -5.26 6.90
N LYS A 73 -0.51 -5.97 7.58
CA LYS A 73 -0.02 -5.59 8.91
C LYS A 73 0.74 -4.26 8.90
N VAL A 74 1.55 -4.01 7.86
CA VAL A 74 2.21 -2.70 7.70
C VAL A 74 1.19 -1.58 7.61
N ILE A 75 0.19 -1.69 6.72
CA ILE A 75 -0.88 -0.67 6.63
C ILE A 75 -1.61 -0.50 7.97
N PHE A 76 -1.88 -1.59 8.69
CA PHE A 76 -2.53 -1.49 10.00
C PHE A 76 -1.71 -0.68 11.01
N GLU A 77 -0.38 -0.86 11.05
CA GLU A 77 0.50 -0.08 11.91
C GLU A 77 0.67 1.37 11.43
N ASP A 78 0.60 1.63 10.12
CA ASP A 78 0.63 2.99 9.57
C ASP A 78 -0.65 3.75 9.92
N VAL A 79 -1.83 3.13 9.77
CA VAL A 79 -3.13 3.70 10.12
C VAL A 79 -3.24 4.04 11.61
N LYS A 80 -2.57 3.29 12.50
CA LYS A 80 -2.51 3.62 13.93
C LYS A 80 -1.77 4.93 14.23
N LYS A 81 -0.91 5.37 13.31
CA LYS A 81 -0.07 6.57 13.45
C LYS A 81 -0.66 7.78 12.70
N ASP A 82 -1.81 7.60 12.03
CA ASP A 82 -2.60 8.68 11.41
C ASP A 82 -3.28 9.59 12.44
#